data_AF-A0A2V9N8T6-F1
#
_entry.id   AF-A0A2V9N8T6-F1
#
_cell.length_a   1.000
_cell.length_b   1.000
_cell.length_c   1.000
_cell.angle_alpha   90.00
_cell.angle_beta   90.00
_cell.angle_gamma   90.00
#
_symmetry.space_group_name_H-M   'P 1'
#
loop_
_entity.id
_entity.type
_entity.pdbx_description
1 polymer ?
#
loop_
_entity_poly.entity_id
_entity_poly.type
_entity_poly.pdbx_seq_one_letter_code
_entity_poly.pdbx_strand_id
1 'polypeptide(L)'
;MRHVTLAFAFLVLGFGAQSNAQSKHNIQTVFIILMENHNWTGTHNATSIEGSRYAPYINSVLLPMASHTEEYFNPPAIHPSLPNYLWLEAGTNFGILNDDPPSVNSQTTTEHLVTLLNNAKVSWKAYEEDISGTVCPLTDTGEYAVKHDPFVYFDDVTNNQDPNSTYCIAHVRPFTELASDLQNGTVAQYNFITPNLCDDMHDKCKPIGNAIKQGDTWLSQNVPTILNSAAYTNGGALFITWDEAASGDGPIGMIVLSRFAKGNGYENFIYYTHGSTLRTFEEIFAVSPLLNDAASETDLSDLFTAFP
;
A
#
# COMPACT_ATOMS: atom_id res chain seq x y z
N MET A 1 -59.13 -60.98 -17.42
CA MET A 1 -58.93 -59.64 -16.83
C MET A 1 -57.44 -59.43 -16.69
N ARG A 2 -56.87 -58.55 -17.52
CA ARG A 2 -55.42 -58.27 -17.55
C ARG A 2 -55.09 -57.26 -16.45
N HIS A 3 -54.18 -57.62 -15.55
CA HIS A 3 -53.61 -56.70 -14.58
C HIS A 3 -52.55 -55.83 -15.26
N VAL A 4 -52.67 -54.51 -15.09
CA VAL A 4 -51.68 -53.52 -15.51
C VAL A 4 -51.02 -53.01 -14.23
N THR A 5 -49.74 -53.28 -14.08
CA THR A 5 -48.90 -52.76 -12.99
C THR A 5 -48.18 -51.51 -13.51
N LEU A 6 -48.50 -50.33 -12.97
CA LEU A 6 -47.74 -49.11 -13.23
C LEU A 6 -46.44 -49.14 -12.42
N ALA A 7 -45.29 -49.05 -13.11
CA ALA A 7 -44.00 -48.79 -12.49
C ALA A 7 -43.75 -47.27 -12.49
N PHE A 8 -43.63 -46.67 -11.30
CA PHE A 8 -43.14 -45.30 -11.15
C PHE A 8 -41.61 -45.33 -11.12
N ALA A 9 -40.98 -44.69 -12.12
CA ALA A 9 -39.54 -44.42 -12.10
C ALA A 9 -39.28 -43.14 -11.30
N PHE A 10 -38.62 -43.27 -10.14
CA PHE A 10 -38.06 -42.11 -9.43
C PHE A 10 -36.77 -41.68 -10.11
N LEU A 11 -36.78 -40.49 -10.71
CA LEU A 11 -35.60 -39.81 -11.22
C LEU A 11 -34.87 -39.17 -10.03
N VAL A 12 -33.76 -39.76 -9.59
CA VAL A 12 -32.86 -39.12 -8.62
C VAL A 12 -32.00 -38.13 -9.38
N LEU A 13 -32.34 -36.84 -9.29
CA LEU A 13 -31.47 -35.75 -9.74
C LEU A 13 -30.29 -35.66 -8.75
N GLY A 14 -29.13 -36.17 -9.17
CA GLY A 14 -27.88 -35.94 -8.46
C GLY A 14 -27.50 -34.47 -8.58
N PHE A 15 -27.62 -33.73 -7.48
CA PHE A 15 -26.96 -32.43 -7.36
C PHE A 15 -25.45 -32.69 -7.31
N GLY A 16 -24.78 -32.50 -8.45
CA GLY A 16 -23.33 -32.40 -8.49
C GLY A 16 -22.91 -31.22 -7.63
N ALA A 17 -22.10 -31.48 -6.60
CA ALA A 17 -21.42 -30.42 -5.88
C ALA A 17 -20.57 -29.64 -6.89
N GLN A 18 -20.95 -28.41 -7.19
CA GLN A 18 -20.02 -27.46 -7.78
C GLN A 18 -18.91 -27.27 -6.77
N SER A 19 -17.73 -27.83 -7.06
CA SER A 19 -16.52 -27.38 -6.41
C SER A 19 -16.41 -25.88 -6.72
N ASN A 20 -16.65 -25.03 -5.72
CA ASN A 20 -16.17 -23.66 -5.77
C ASN A 20 -14.68 -23.77 -6.06
N ALA A 21 -14.26 -23.46 -7.29
CA ALA A 21 -12.88 -23.15 -7.55
C ALA A 21 -12.60 -21.93 -6.69
N GLN A 22 -12.01 -22.15 -5.51
CA GLN A 22 -11.47 -21.08 -4.69
C GLN A 22 -10.59 -20.26 -5.64
N SER A 23 -10.94 -18.99 -5.86
CA SER A 23 -10.10 -18.08 -6.62
C SER A 23 -8.70 -18.23 -6.03
N LYS A 24 -7.75 -18.62 -6.86
CA LYS A 24 -6.38 -18.74 -6.40
C LYS A 24 -5.84 -17.31 -6.37
N HIS A 25 -5.91 -16.67 -5.21
CA HIS A 25 -5.23 -15.39 -4.97
C HIS A 25 -3.73 -15.65 -5.16
N ASN A 26 -3.15 -15.08 -6.20
CA ASN A 26 -1.77 -15.33 -6.58
C ASN A 26 -0.83 -14.50 -5.70
N ILE A 27 -1.23 -13.28 -5.40
CA ILE A 27 -0.52 -12.36 -4.50
C ILE A 27 -0.86 -12.73 -3.05
N GLN A 28 0.18 -13.00 -2.26
CA GLN A 28 0.11 -13.46 -0.87
C GLN A 28 0.69 -12.45 0.12
N THR A 29 1.55 -11.55 -0.36
CA THR A 29 2.18 -10.53 0.46
C THR A 29 2.27 -9.22 -0.32
N VAL A 30 1.80 -8.14 0.28
CA VAL A 30 1.89 -6.79 -0.26
C VAL A 30 2.92 -6.03 0.56
N PHE A 31 3.82 -5.36 -0.15
CA PHE A 31 4.67 -4.31 0.37
C PHE A 31 4.28 -3.02 -0.35
N ILE A 32 4.06 -1.94 0.38
CA ILE A 32 3.95 -0.60 -0.20
C ILE A 32 5.01 0.28 0.45
N ILE A 33 5.83 0.92 -0.38
CA ILE A 33 6.72 2.00 0.05
C ILE A 33 6.07 3.30 -0.41
N LEU A 34 5.80 4.20 0.55
CA LEU A 34 5.20 5.50 0.27
C LEU A 34 6.26 6.60 0.41
N MET A 35 6.48 7.32 -0.69
CA MET A 35 7.43 8.42 -0.80
C MET A 35 6.69 9.77 -0.82
N GLU A 36 7.41 10.87 -0.71
CA GLU A 36 6.92 12.25 -0.60
C GLU A 36 7.59 13.19 -1.60
N ASN A 37 7.09 14.40 -1.78
CA ASN A 37 6.02 14.63 -2.74
C ASN A 37 6.64 15.08 -4.07
N HIS A 38 6.38 14.35 -5.14
CA HIS A 38 6.99 14.60 -6.44
C HIS A 38 6.03 14.28 -7.58
N ASN A 39 6.01 15.14 -8.60
CA ASN A 39 5.31 14.82 -9.84
C ASN A 39 6.02 13.64 -10.53
N TRP A 40 5.27 12.81 -11.27
CA TRP A 40 5.85 11.74 -12.08
C TRP A 40 6.68 12.31 -13.22
N THR A 41 6.05 13.13 -14.05
CA THR A 41 6.66 13.79 -15.21
C THR A 41 6.75 15.31 -15.00
N GLY A 42 7.52 16.02 -15.82
CA GLY A 42 7.59 17.49 -15.79
C GLY A 42 8.93 18.07 -16.23
N THR A 43 8.97 19.40 -16.37
CA THR A 43 10.13 20.13 -16.94
C THR A 43 11.24 20.42 -15.92
N HIS A 44 11.06 20.04 -14.66
CA HIS A 44 11.98 20.36 -13.58
C HIS A 44 12.57 19.08 -13.01
N ASN A 45 13.78 18.72 -13.45
CA ASN A 45 14.57 17.59 -12.93
C ASN A 45 14.74 17.56 -11.39
N ALA A 46 14.35 18.63 -10.68
CA ALA A 46 14.39 18.71 -9.22
C ALA A 46 13.04 18.40 -8.53
N THR A 47 11.96 18.19 -9.29
CA THR A 47 10.59 17.95 -8.76
C THR A 47 9.86 16.80 -9.45
N SER A 48 10.40 16.27 -10.56
CA SER A 48 9.83 15.15 -11.30
C SER A 48 10.72 13.91 -11.21
N ILE A 49 10.11 12.72 -11.16
CA ILE A 49 10.79 11.44 -10.96
C ILE A 49 11.25 10.81 -12.28
N GLU A 50 10.35 10.69 -13.24
CA GLU A 50 10.59 10.06 -14.53
C GLU A 50 11.64 10.85 -15.32
N GLY A 51 12.65 10.17 -15.85
CA GLY A 51 13.78 10.77 -16.56
C GLY A 51 14.76 11.56 -15.68
N SER A 52 14.54 11.64 -14.36
CA SER A 52 15.39 12.42 -13.47
C SER A 52 16.78 11.79 -13.30
N ARG A 53 17.83 12.60 -13.55
CA ARG A 53 19.22 12.20 -13.26
C ARG A 53 19.51 11.99 -11.76
N TYR A 54 18.61 12.46 -10.89
CA TYR A 54 18.72 12.28 -9.45
C TYR A 54 18.05 11.00 -8.97
N ALA A 55 17.27 10.32 -9.81
CA ALA A 55 16.64 9.05 -9.51
C ALA A 55 17.15 7.90 -10.42
N PRO A 56 18.47 7.64 -10.49
CA PRO A 56 19.00 6.60 -11.37
C PRO A 56 18.54 5.19 -11.00
N TYR A 57 18.32 4.87 -9.72
CA TYR A 57 17.83 3.54 -9.34
C TYR A 57 16.40 3.31 -9.83
N ILE A 58 15.50 4.27 -9.61
CA ILE A 58 14.14 4.20 -10.16
C ILE A 58 14.17 4.06 -11.68
N ASN A 59 14.83 5.00 -12.37
CA ASN A 59 14.75 5.10 -13.83
C ASN A 59 15.53 4.01 -14.58
N SER A 60 16.69 3.60 -14.07
CA SER A 60 17.58 2.67 -14.78
C SER A 60 17.56 1.25 -14.24
N VAL A 61 16.94 1.02 -13.06
CA VAL A 61 16.87 -0.31 -12.45
C VAL A 61 15.42 -0.75 -12.27
N LEU A 62 14.58 0.02 -11.56
CA LEU A 62 13.22 -0.41 -11.25
C LEU A 62 12.30 -0.39 -12.47
N LEU A 63 12.20 0.73 -13.18
CA LEU A 63 11.29 0.88 -14.32
C LEU A 63 11.50 -0.21 -15.40
N PRO A 64 12.73 -0.55 -15.82
CA PRO A 64 12.95 -1.61 -16.81
C PRO A 64 12.45 -3.00 -16.41
N MET A 65 12.27 -3.29 -15.12
CA MET A 65 11.78 -4.60 -14.63
C MET A 65 10.33 -4.56 -14.13
N ALA A 66 9.80 -3.38 -13.81
CA ALA A 66 8.49 -3.18 -13.23
C ALA A 66 7.36 -3.11 -14.27
N SER A 67 6.14 -3.12 -13.78
CA SER A 67 4.98 -2.48 -14.41
C SER A 67 4.75 -1.11 -13.75
N HIS A 68 4.31 -0.12 -14.50
CA HIS A 68 4.00 1.20 -13.96
C HIS A 68 2.86 1.86 -14.73
N THR A 69 2.37 3.00 -14.24
CA THR A 69 1.36 3.82 -14.89
C THR A 69 1.84 5.27 -14.99
N GLU A 70 1.46 5.91 -16.08
CA GLU A 70 1.74 7.32 -16.37
C GLU A 70 0.62 8.25 -15.89
N GLU A 71 -0.52 7.68 -15.44
CA GLU A 71 -1.74 8.42 -15.07
C GLU A 71 -2.25 8.04 -13.66
N TYR A 72 -1.35 7.97 -12.67
CA TYR A 72 -1.72 7.86 -11.25
C TYR A 72 -1.72 9.23 -10.58
N PHE A 73 -2.78 9.58 -9.86
CA PHE A 73 -3.00 10.92 -9.30
C PHE A 73 -3.27 10.83 -7.79
N ASN A 74 -2.87 11.85 -7.03
CA ASN A 74 -3.42 12.00 -5.70
C ASN A 74 -4.88 12.48 -5.79
N PRO A 75 -5.72 12.23 -4.77
CA PRO A 75 -7.10 12.72 -4.74
C PRO A 75 -7.22 14.23 -5.04
N PRO A 76 -8.25 14.67 -5.78
CA PRO A 76 -8.35 16.05 -6.25
C PRO A 76 -8.38 17.09 -5.13
N ALA A 77 -7.55 18.14 -5.26
CA ALA A 77 -7.43 19.25 -4.31
C ALA A 77 -7.09 18.83 -2.87
N ILE A 78 -6.40 17.70 -2.71
CA ILE A 78 -5.95 17.19 -1.42
C ILE A 78 -4.46 17.46 -1.25
N HIS A 79 -4.20 18.54 -0.51
CA HIS A 79 -2.90 18.99 -0.02
C HIS A 79 -3.16 19.57 1.37
N PRO A 80 -2.46 19.15 2.46
CA PRO A 80 -1.14 18.49 2.51
C PRO A 80 -1.18 16.94 2.59
N SER A 81 -0.05 16.32 2.93
CA SER A 81 0.20 14.88 3.04
C SER A 81 -0.84 14.07 3.83
N LEU A 82 -1.13 14.39 5.11
CA LEU A 82 -1.94 13.52 5.98
C LEU A 82 -3.27 13.06 5.33
N PRO A 83 -4.09 13.96 4.76
CA PRO A 83 -5.27 13.59 3.98
C PRO A 83 -5.06 12.50 2.91
N ASN A 84 -3.92 12.46 2.22
CA ASN A 84 -3.59 11.45 1.21
C ASN A 84 -3.31 10.08 1.85
N TYR A 85 -2.58 10.04 2.98
CA TYR A 85 -2.33 8.82 3.74
C TYR A 85 -3.63 8.23 4.31
N LEU A 86 -4.52 9.08 4.84
CA LEU A 86 -5.86 8.65 5.28
C LEU A 86 -6.69 8.09 4.11
N TRP A 87 -6.54 8.66 2.92
CA TRP A 87 -7.23 8.17 1.73
C TRP A 87 -6.72 6.78 1.31
N LEU A 88 -5.43 6.51 1.41
CA LEU A 88 -4.86 5.19 1.14
C LEU A 88 -5.33 4.12 2.13
N GLU A 89 -5.63 4.51 3.37
CA GLU A 89 -6.08 3.60 4.43
C GLU A 89 -7.61 3.41 4.47
N ALA A 90 -8.39 4.44 4.12
CA ALA A 90 -9.84 4.43 4.29
C ALA A 90 -10.65 4.88 3.07
N GLY A 91 -10.03 5.36 1.99
CA GLY A 91 -10.73 5.86 0.80
C GLY A 91 -11.45 7.18 1.05
N THR A 92 -11.04 7.93 2.09
CA THR A 92 -11.52 9.26 2.45
C THR A 92 -10.51 9.94 3.37
N ASN A 93 -10.52 11.27 3.42
CA ASN A 93 -9.75 12.06 4.38
C ASN A 93 -10.58 12.49 5.61
N PHE A 94 -11.83 12.04 5.73
CA PHE A 94 -12.75 12.42 6.82
C PHE A 94 -13.00 13.93 6.94
N GLY A 95 -12.76 14.69 5.87
CA GLY A 95 -12.84 16.16 5.88
C GLY A 95 -11.62 16.85 6.50
N ILE A 96 -10.54 16.11 6.79
CA ILE A 96 -9.26 16.66 7.24
C ILE A 96 -8.52 17.28 6.06
N LEU A 97 -8.00 18.49 6.25
CA LEU A 97 -7.32 19.29 5.23
C LEU A 97 -6.02 19.92 5.77
N ASN A 98 -5.42 19.30 6.78
CA ASN A 98 -4.20 19.75 7.43
C ASN A 98 -3.37 18.54 7.88
N ASP A 99 -2.17 18.81 8.43
CA ASP A 99 -1.23 17.82 8.96
C ASP A 99 -1.26 17.76 10.50
N ASP A 100 -2.36 18.15 11.14
CA ASP A 100 -2.42 18.15 12.61
C ASP A 100 -2.35 16.70 13.14
N PRO A 101 -1.69 16.46 14.29
CA PRO A 101 -1.44 15.12 14.83
C PRO A 101 -2.73 14.41 15.28
N PRO A 102 -2.66 13.11 15.65
CA PRO A 102 -3.81 12.33 16.13
C PRO A 102 -4.59 12.98 17.29
N SER A 103 -3.92 13.77 18.14
CA SER A 103 -4.57 14.55 19.21
C SER A 103 -5.63 15.55 18.74
N VAL A 104 -5.63 15.90 17.46
CA VAL A 104 -6.62 16.77 16.81
C VAL A 104 -7.49 15.98 15.83
N ASN A 105 -6.85 15.11 15.03
CA ASN A 105 -7.45 14.50 13.84
C ASN A 105 -7.78 13.00 13.99
N SER A 106 -7.82 12.48 15.21
CA SER A 106 -8.19 11.07 15.46
C SER A 106 -9.61 10.73 14.97
N GLN A 107 -9.76 9.49 14.56
CA GLN A 107 -10.98 8.92 14.01
C GLN A 107 -11.49 7.79 14.92
N THR A 108 -12.78 7.85 15.22
CA THR A 108 -13.48 6.84 16.05
C THR A 108 -14.10 5.71 15.23
N THR A 109 -13.95 5.76 13.90
CA THR A 109 -14.49 4.76 12.98
C THR A 109 -13.59 3.53 12.91
N THR A 110 -14.19 2.39 12.58
CA THR A 110 -13.48 1.15 12.26
C THR A 110 -13.57 0.81 10.76
N GLU A 111 -14.04 1.76 9.95
CA GLU A 111 -14.18 1.63 8.48
C GLU A 111 -12.87 2.02 7.77
N HIS A 112 -11.82 1.23 7.98
CA HIS A 112 -10.51 1.41 7.36
C HIS A 112 -9.83 0.04 7.13
N LEU A 113 -8.84 0.01 6.22
CA LEU A 113 -8.29 -1.20 5.64
C LEU A 113 -7.76 -2.16 6.69
N VAL A 114 -6.92 -1.72 7.62
CA VAL A 114 -6.28 -2.66 8.57
C VAL A 114 -7.28 -3.31 9.52
N THR A 115 -8.42 -2.69 9.76
CA THR A 115 -9.51 -3.32 10.50
C THR A 115 -10.23 -4.38 9.66
N LEU A 116 -10.42 -4.15 8.35
CA LEU A 116 -10.89 -5.20 7.44
C LEU A 116 -9.89 -6.38 7.38
N LEU A 117 -8.58 -6.09 7.30
CA LEU A 117 -7.53 -7.11 7.31
C LEU A 117 -7.56 -7.92 8.61
N ASN A 118 -7.63 -7.27 9.76
CA ASN A 118 -7.70 -7.94 11.07
C ASN A 118 -8.93 -8.85 11.19
N ASN A 119 -10.10 -8.38 10.74
CA ASN A 119 -11.33 -9.18 10.69
C ASN A 119 -11.20 -10.42 9.81
N ALA A 120 -10.47 -10.31 8.69
CA ALA A 120 -10.15 -11.41 7.78
C ALA A 120 -8.98 -12.28 8.24
N LYS A 121 -8.33 -11.95 9.37
CA LYS A 121 -7.09 -12.58 9.87
C LYS A 121 -5.91 -12.46 8.90
N VAL A 122 -5.89 -11.38 8.13
CA VAL A 122 -4.74 -10.95 7.35
C VAL A 122 -3.84 -10.14 8.26
N SER A 123 -2.63 -10.63 8.51
CA SER A 123 -1.64 -9.92 9.31
C SER A 123 -1.17 -8.67 8.57
N TRP A 124 -0.98 -7.59 9.33
CA TRP A 124 -0.43 -6.34 8.80
C TRP A 124 0.67 -5.79 9.70
N LYS A 125 1.56 -4.98 9.14
CA LYS A 125 2.55 -4.16 9.86
C LYS A 125 2.78 -2.86 9.11
N ALA A 126 3.05 -1.79 9.85
CA ALA A 126 3.65 -0.57 9.35
C ALA A 126 5.11 -0.53 9.82
N TYR A 127 6.03 -0.24 8.90
CA TYR A 127 7.46 -0.11 9.16
C TYR A 127 7.84 1.36 8.96
N GLU A 128 7.87 2.07 10.07
CA GLU A 128 8.13 3.51 10.12
C GLU A 128 9.59 3.76 10.50
N GLU A 129 10.31 4.53 9.70
CA GLU A 129 11.70 4.88 10.02
C GLU A 129 11.79 5.82 11.24
N ASP A 130 12.87 5.71 12.01
CA ASP A 130 13.16 6.49 13.22
C ASP A 130 12.23 6.36 14.44
N ILE A 131 11.16 5.56 14.40
CA ILE A 131 10.41 5.24 15.62
C ILE A 131 11.18 4.27 16.52
N SER A 132 10.86 4.25 17.83
CA SER A 132 11.54 3.37 18.79
C SER A 132 11.00 1.93 18.82
N GLY A 133 9.74 1.73 18.40
CA GLY A 133 9.02 0.47 18.58
C GLY A 133 8.66 0.13 20.04
N THR A 134 8.84 1.06 20.98
CA THR A 134 8.56 0.87 22.42
C THR A 134 7.29 1.60 22.89
N VAL A 135 6.78 2.53 22.10
CA VAL A 135 5.56 3.29 22.32
C VAL A 135 4.79 3.41 21.01
N CYS A 136 3.48 3.63 21.08
CA CYS A 136 2.68 4.01 19.92
C CYS A 136 3.11 5.43 19.49
N PRO A 137 3.57 5.63 18.23
CA PRO A 137 4.20 6.87 17.80
C PRO A 137 3.17 7.95 17.43
N LEU A 138 2.48 8.50 18.44
CA LEU A 138 1.38 9.46 18.29
C LEU A 138 1.83 10.90 17.98
N THR A 139 3.13 11.15 17.90
CA THR A 139 3.73 12.47 17.63
C THR A 139 5.05 12.31 16.89
N ASP A 140 5.49 13.35 16.19
CA ASP A 140 6.80 13.40 15.55
C ASP A 140 7.95 13.05 16.50
N THR A 141 8.97 12.38 15.99
CA THR A 141 10.18 12.02 16.76
C THR A 141 11.38 11.90 15.82
N GLY A 142 12.41 12.73 16.02
CA GLY A 142 13.52 12.75 15.08
C GLY A 142 13.05 13.20 13.69
N GLU A 143 13.31 12.40 12.66
CA GLU A 143 12.82 12.63 11.29
C GLU A 143 11.53 11.84 10.98
N TYR A 144 10.98 11.09 11.94
CA TYR A 144 9.65 10.50 11.82
C TYR A 144 8.58 11.60 11.93
N ALA A 145 7.70 11.67 10.92
CA ALA A 145 6.55 12.55 10.88
C ALA A 145 5.26 11.75 11.07
N VAL A 146 4.51 12.03 12.13
CA VAL A 146 3.29 11.26 12.48
C VAL A 146 2.23 11.33 11.39
N LYS A 147 2.21 12.43 10.62
CA LYS A 147 1.33 12.62 9.47
C LYS A 147 1.51 11.60 8.33
N HIS A 148 2.63 10.88 8.30
CA HIS A 148 2.91 9.84 7.31
C HIS A 148 2.58 8.41 7.81
N ASP A 149 2.04 8.27 9.02
CA ASP A 149 1.50 7.01 9.55
C ASP A 149 -0.02 7.14 9.70
N PRO A 150 -0.83 6.63 8.75
CA PRO A 150 -2.28 6.78 8.82
C PRO A 150 -2.89 5.95 9.95
N PHE A 151 -2.23 4.86 10.37
CA PHE A 151 -2.80 3.89 11.29
C PHE A 151 -2.95 4.48 12.70
N VAL A 152 -2.05 5.37 13.11
CA VAL A 152 -2.11 6.02 14.42
C VAL A 152 -3.21 7.10 14.53
N TYR A 153 -3.94 7.40 13.46
CA TYR A 153 -5.11 8.26 13.49
C TYR A 153 -6.40 7.53 13.86
N PHE A 154 -6.40 6.19 13.97
CA PHE A 154 -7.59 5.42 14.31
C PHE A 154 -7.57 4.97 15.78
N ASP A 155 -8.66 5.27 16.51
CA ASP A 155 -8.74 5.03 17.96
C ASP A 155 -8.76 3.54 18.33
N ASP A 156 -9.24 2.68 17.44
CA ASP A 156 -9.23 1.22 17.62
C ASP A 156 -7.82 0.61 17.43
N VAL A 157 -6.94 1.29 16.68
CA VAL A 157 -5.51 0.93 16.60
C VAL A 157 -4.76 1.42 17.85
N THR A 158 -5.01 2.66 18.26
CA THR A 158 -4.24 3.34 19.30
C THR A 158 -4.80 3.22 20.71
N ASN A 159 -5.90 2.48 20.90
CA ASN A 159 -6.66 2.42 22.15
C ASN A 159 -7.09 3.80 22.68
N ASN A 160 -7.62 4.64 21.81
CA ASN A 160 -7.93 6.06 22.06
C ASN A 160 -6.67 6.86 22.42
N GLN A 161 -5.67 6.80 21.54
CA GLN A 161 -4.42 7.55 21.67
C GLN A 161 -3.62 7.24 22.94
N ASP A 162 -3.60 5.97 23.37
CA ASP A 162 -2.73 5.51 24.45
C ASP A 162 -1.31 5.24 23.89
N PRO A 163 -0.27 5.99 24.32
CA PRO A 163 1.11 5.72 23.91
C PRO A 163 1.60 4.33 24.32
N ASN A 164 0.92 3.64 25.23
CA ASN A 164 1.20 2.26 25.64
C ASN A 164 0.27 1.23 24.98
N SER A 165 -0.48 1.61 23.94
CA SER A 165 -1.33 0.67 23.20
C SER A 165 -0.50 -0.50 22.68
N THR A 166 -0.70 -1.66 23.32
CA THR A 166 0.00 -2.90 22.94
C THR A 166 -0.32 -3.33 21.50
N TYR A 167 -1.53 -3.03 21.02
CA TYR A 167 -1.94 -3.33 19.65
C TYR A 167 -1.21 -2.44 18.65
N CYS A 168 -1.21 -1.12 18.85
CA CYS A 168 -0.44 -0.18 18.04
C CYS A 168 1.04 -0.54 18.01
N ILE A 169 1.67 -0.72 19.18
CA ILE A 169 3.09 -1.07 19.29
C ILE A 169 3.39 -2.39 18.56
N ALA A 170 2.49 -3.36 18.54
CA ALA A 170 2.72 -4.63 17.86
C ALA A 170 2.68 -4.53 16.32
N HIS A 171 1.98 -3.54 15.77
CA HIS A 171 1.78 -3.39 14.32
C HIS A 171 2.60 -2.26 13.71
N VAL A 172 2.77 -1.15 14.43
CA VAL A 172 3.61 -0.02 14.02
C VAL A 172 5.02 -0.22 14.58
N ARG A 173 5.92 -0.67 13.71
CA ARG A 173 7.25 -1.19 14.05
C ARG A 173 8.35 -0.33 13.44
N PRO A 174 9.53 -0.25 14.08
CA PRO A 174 10.64 0.50 13.52
C PRO A 174 11.11 -0.14 12.22
N PHE A 175 11.38 0.66 11.19
CA PHE A 175 11.84 0.19 9.88
C PHE A 175 13.06 -0.74 9.97
N THR A 176 13.94 -0.50 10.95
CA THR A 176 15.12 -1.34 11.21
C THR A 176 14.81 -2.81 11.53
N GLU A 177 13.56 -3.16 11.89
CA GLU A 177 13.11 -4.54 12.08
C GLU A 177 12.81 -5.28 10.77
N LEU A 178 12.51 -4.57 9.67
CA LEU A 178 12.05 -5.17 8.40
C LEU A 178 13.00 -6.26 7.90
N ALA A 179 14.30 -5.99 7.87
CA ALA A 179 15.29 -6.95 7.35
C ALA A 179 15.34 -8.25 8.17
N SER A 180 15.23 -8.14 9.50
CA SER A 180 15.17 -9.29 10.41
C SER A 180 13.87 -10.07 10.22
N ASP A 181 12.75 -9.37 10.07
CA ASP A 181 11.44 -10.00 9.85
C ASP A 181 11.37 -10.74 8.51
N LEU A 182 11.95 -10.18 7.45
CA LEU A 182 12.07 -10.82 6.14
C LEU A 182 12.96 -12.08 6.22
N GLN A 183 14.07 -12.02 6.97
CA GLN A 183 14.97 -13.15 7.16
C GLN A 183 14.33 -14.28 7.97
N ASN A 184 13.56 -13.94 9.00
CA ASN A 184 12.94 -14.90 9.91
C ASN A 184 11.56 -15.39 9.45
N GLY A 185 11.01 -14.82 8.37
CA GLY A 185 9.68 -15.15 7.88
C GLY A 185 8.55 -14.67 8.81
N THR A 186 8.78 -13.57 9.52
CA THR A 186 7.85 -12.95 10.48
C THR A 186 7.28 -11.60 10.01
N VAL A 187 7.56 -11.26 8.74
CA VAL A 187 6.89 -10.16 8.04
C VAL A 187 5.40 -10.44 7.89
N ALA A 188 4.58 -9.39 7.81
CA ALA A 188 3.13 -9.52 7.70
C ALA A 188 2.70 -9.81 6.25
N GLN A 189 1.40 -10.06 6.05
CA GLN A 189 0.85 -10.18 4.69
C GLN A 189 0.68 -8.80 4.04
N TYR A 190 0.27 -7.79 4.80
CA TYR A 190 0.27 -6.39 4.35
C TYR A 190 1.36 -5.61 5.10
N ASN A 191 2.26 -4.96 4.35
CA ASN A 191 3.38 -4.22 4.94
C ASN A 191 3.44 -2.82 4.33
N PHE A 192 3.09 -1.82 5.14
CA PHE A 192 3.25 -0.41 4.80
C PHE A 192 4.63 0.05 5.25
N ILE A 193 5.37 0.77 4.41
CA ILE A 193 6.75 1.17 4.68
C ILE A 193 6.86 2.66 4.37
N THR A 194 7.28 3.42 5.37
CA THR A 194 7.42 4.87 5.28
C THR A 194 8.85 5.23 5.68
N PRO A 195 9.68 5.69 4.73
CA PRO A 195 10.97 6.29 5.08
C PRO A 195 10.76 7.56 5.90
N ASN A 196 11.79 8.02 6.60
CA ASN A 196 11.71 9.28 7.34
C ASN A 196 11.76 10.49 6.38
N LEU A 197 11.56 11.71 6.91
CA LEU A 197 11.54 12.95 6.11
C LEU A 197 12.79 13.17 5.23
N CYS A 198 13.93 12.60 5.60
CA CYS A 198 15.13 12.69 4.79
C CYS A 198 15.08 11.73 3.60
N ASP A 199 14.60 10.51 3.83
CA ASP A 199 14.70 9.40 2.90
C ASP A 199 13.42 9.17 2.08
N ASP A 200 12.31 9.80 2.44
CA ASP A 200 11.03 9.76 1.71
C ASP A 200 11.01 10.69 0.49
N MET A 201 12.07 11.50 0.28
CA MET A 201 12.20 12.55 -0.73
C MET A 201 11.46 13.87 -0.42
N HIS A 202 10.98 14.08 0.80
CA HIS A 202 10.45 15.36 1.25
C HIS A 202 11.57 16.39 1.49
N ASP A 203 12.50 16.08 2.41
CA ASP A 203 13.51 17.03 2.86
C ASP A 203 14.86 16.91 2.14
N LYS A 204 15.57 18.04 2.06
CA LYS A 204 16.91 18.13 1.46
C LYS A 204 17.99 17.95 2.52
N CYS A 205 17.99 16.79 3.17
CA CYS A 205 18.90 16.48 4.27
C CYS A 205 20.38 16.44 3.84
N LYS A 206 21.27 16.78 4.78
CA LYS A 206 22.72 16.68 4.58
C LYS A 206 23.20 15.24 4.77
N PRO A 207 24.26 14.80 4.05
CA PRO A 207 25.13 15.58 3.17
C PRO A 207 24.68 15.66 1.70
N ILE A 208 23.68 14.88 1.27
CA ILE A 208 23.27 14.80 -0.14
C ILE A 208 22.63 16.12 -0.61
N GLY A 209 21.75 16.71 0.20
CA GLY A 209 21.12 18.00 -0.05
C GLY A 209 20.17 18.04 -1.26
N ASN A 210 19.68 16.87 -1.68
CA ASN A 210 18.74 16.71 -2.78
C ASN A 210 17.80 15.54 -2.45
N ALA A 211 16.51 15.83 -2.29
CA ALA A 211 15.53 14.92 -1.75
C ALA A 211 15.31 13.69 -2.66
N ILE A 212 15.08 13.90 -3.97
CA ILE A 212 15.01 12.81 -4.97
C ILE A 212 16.23 11.88 -4.88
N LYS A 213 17.45 12.43 -4.86
CA LYS A 213 18.67 11.60 -4.79
C LYS A 213 18.80 10.85 -3.47
N GLN A 214 18.37 11.46 -2.37
CA GLN A 214 18.40 10.85 -1.05
C GLN A 214 17.45 9.65 -1.02
N GLY A 215 16.17 9.82 -1.40
CA GLY A 215 15.23 8.71 -1.45
C GLY A 215 15.53 7.67 -2.52
N ASP A 216 16.06 8.04 -3.69
CA ASP A 216 16.52 7.06 -4.69
C ASP A 216 17.68 6.21 -4.14
N THR A 217 18.58 6.82 -3.37
CA THR A 217 19.65 6.11 -2.67
C THR A 217 19.07 5.16 -1.62
N TRP A 218 18.10 5.60 -0.82
CA TRP A 218 17.42 4.77 0.16
C TRP A 218 16.71 3.58 -0.50
N LEU A 219 15.96 3.80 -1.58
CA LEU A 219 15.32 2.75 -2.37
C LEU A 219 16.35 1.74 -2.89
N SER A 220 17.49 2.21 -3.41
CA SER A 220 18.55 1.34 -3.92
C SER A 220 19.17 0.42 -2.86
N GLN A 221 19.12 0.83 -1.59
CA GLN A 221 19.66 0.07 -0.46
C GLN A 221 18.63 -0.90 0.12
N ASN A 222 17.34 -0.53 0.09
CA ASN A 222 16.30 -1.24 0.83
C ASN A 222 15.42 -2.14 -0.06
N VAL A 223 15.08 -1.71 -1.28
CA VAL A 223 14.26 -2.51 -2.21
C VAL A 223 14.88 -3.88 -2.50
N PRO A 224 16.21 -4.03 -2.72
CA PRO A 224 16.81 -5.36 -2.92
C PRO A 224 16.58 -6.32 -1.75
N THR A 225 16.48 -5.83 -0.51
CA THR A 225 16.20 -6.67 0.67
C THR A 225 14.81 -7.30 0.58
N ILE A 226 13.81 -6.53 0.14
CA ILE A 226 12.44 -7.03 -0.11
C ILE A 226 12.44 -8.02 -1.28
N LEU A 227 13.00 -7.63 -2.43
CA LEU A 227 12.96 -8.44 -3.66
C LEU A 227 13.69 -9.79 -3.52
N ASN A 228 14.68 -9.89 -2.64
CA ASN A 228 15.40 -11.14 -2.37
C ASN A 228 14.78 -11.99 -1.26
N SER A 229 13.69 -11.54 -0.62
CA SER A 229 13.07 -12.25 0.50
C SER A 229 12.22 -13.44 0.05
N ALA A 230 12.01 -14.40 0.98
CA ALA A 230 11.07 -15.49 0.77
C ALA A 230 9.63 -14.97 0.61
N ALA A 231 9.26 -13.91 1.35
CA ALA A 231 7.93 -13.30 1.27
C ALA A 231 7.65 -12.75 -0.13
N TYR A 232 8.62 -12.07 -0.75
CA TYR A 232 8.48 -11.59 -2.13
C TYR A 232 8.47 -12.74 -3.15
N THR A 233 9.43 -13.66 -3.06
CA THR A 233 9.56 -14.73 -4.08
C THR A 233 8.42 -15.76 -4.05
N ASN A 234 7.76 -15.93 -2.91
CA ASN A 234 6.60 -16.81 -2.73
C ASN A 234 5.24 -16.14 -3.00
N GLY A 235 5.23 -15.14 -3.87
CA GLY A 235 4.00 -14.49 -4.33
C GLY A 235 3.79 -13.11 -3.73
N GLY A 236 4.87 -12.37 -3.45
CA GLY A 236 4.76 -10.98 -3.06
C GLY A 236 4.59 -10.02 -4.24
N ALA A 237 4.08 -8.84 -3.93
CA ALA A 237 4.05 -7.68 -4.80
C ALA A 237 4.57 -6.47 -4.00
N LEU A 238 5.50 -5.73 -4.60
CA LEU A 238 5.99 -4.46 -4.07
C LEU A 238 5.41 -3.33 -4.92
N PHE A 239 4.76 -2.40 -4.24
CA PHE A 239 4.24 -1.16 -4.76
C PHE A 239 5.11 -0.02 -4.26
N ILE A 240 5.44 0.93 -5.13
CA ILE A 240 6.14 2.17 -4.77
C ILE A 240 5.33 3.31 -5.37
N THR A 241 4.88 4.22 -4.53
CA THR A 241 4.10 5.40 -4.94
C THR A 241 4.50 6.60 -4.12
N TRP A 242 4.02 7.77 -4.53
CA TRP A 242 4.07 8.99 -3.74
C TRP A 242 2.70 9.28 -3.14
N ASP A 243 2.66 10.09 -2.09
CA ASP A 243 1.42 10.55 -1.46
C ASP A 243 0.79 11.70 -2.27
N GLU A 244 1.56 12.69 -2.70
CA GLU A 244 1.05 13.84 -3.43
C GLU A 244 2.06 14.40 -4.43
N ALA A 245 1.52 15.14 -5.39
CA ALA A 245 2.34 15.85 -6.35
C ALA A 245 2.93 17.12 -5.73
N ALA A 246 4.18 17.43 -6.07
CA ALA A 246 4.81 18.71 -5.70
C ALA A 246 4.03 19.94 -6.21
N SER A 247 3.20 19.77 -7.25
CA SER A 247 2.27 20.78 -7.75
C SER A 247 1.10 20.13 -8.48
N GLY A 248 -0.10 20.69 -8.27
CA GLY A 248 -1.34 20.12 -8.81
C GLY A 248 -1.68 18.80 -8.12
N ASP A 249 -2.49 17.96 -8.78
CA ASP A 249 -2.95 16.68 -8.20
C ASP A 249 -2.28 15.46 -8.88
N GLY A 250 -1.18 15.68 -9.59
CA GLY A 250 -0.45 14.63 -10.30
C GLY A 250 -0.07 14.98 -11.75
N PRO A 251 0.33 13.97 -12.54
CA PRO A 251 0.51 12.59 -12.11
C PRO A 251 1.65 12.45 -11.09
N ILE A 252 1.57 11.42 -10.26
CA ILE A 252 2.62 10.90 -9.38
C ILE A 252 2.93 9.45 -9.78
N GLY A 253 4.04 8.90 -9.32
CA GLY A 253 4.46 7.56 -9.74
C GLY A 253 3.65 6.45 -9.07
N MET A 254 3.38 5.38 -9.79
CA MET A 254 2.97 4.09 -9.24
C MET A 254 3.73 2.97 -9.95
N ILE A 255 4.59 2.29 -9.22
CA ILE A 255 5.50 1.26 -9.70
C ILE A 255 5.15 -0.06 -9.01
N VAL A 256 4.99 -1.11 -9.81
CA VAL A 256 4.64 -2.46 -9.35
C VAL A 256 5.70 -3.47 -9.77
N LEU A 257 6.27 -4.15 -8.77
CA LEU A 257 7.22 -5.24 -8.93
C LEU A 257 6.57 -6.51 -8.38
N SER A 258 6.39 -7.51 -9.23
CA SER A 258 5.95 -8.83 -8.83
C SER A 258 6.27 -9.85 -9.91
N ARG A 259 6.41 -11.13 -9.54
CA ARG A 259 6.40 -12.23 -10.51
C ARG A 259 5.08 -12.36 -11.28
N PHE A 260 4.01 -11.73 -10.79
CA PHE A 260 2.69 -11.69 -11.44
C PHE A 260 2.44 -10.39 -12.19
N ALA A 261 3.30 -9.37 -12.02
CA ALA A 261 3.23 -8.15 -12.81
C ALA A 261 3.51 -8.44 -14.29
N LYS A 262 3.04 -7.58 -15.21
CA LYS A 262 3.45 -7.66 -16.62
C LYS A 262 4.96 -7.45 -16.78
N GLY A 263 5.55 -6.64 -15.90
CA GLY A 263 6.98 -6.39 -15.79
C GLY A 263 7.60 -5.84 -17.08
N ASN A 264 8.93 -5.92 -17.17
CA ASN A 264 9.70 -5.58 -18.38
C ASN A 264 9.44 -4.17 -18.92
N GLY A 265 9.19 -3.20 -18.04
CA GLY A 265 8.90 -1.81 -18.42
C GLY A 265 7.51 -1.63 -19.01
N TYR A 266 6.55 -2.53 -18.72
CA TYR A 266 5.16 -2.31 -19.10
C TYR A 266 4.64 -1.01 -18.47
N GLU A 267 4.05 -0.17 -19.29
CA GLU A 267 3.37 1.06 -18.88
C GLU A 267 1.91 1.04 -19.38
N ASN A 268 1.04 1.74 -18.66
CA ASN A 268 -0.29 2.09 -19.15
C ASN A 268 -0.62 3.55 -18.84
N PHE A 269 -1.74 4.02 -19.42
CA PHE A 269 -2.26 5.38 -19.27
C PHE A 269 -3.70 5.32 -18.75
N ILE A 270 -3.98 4.37 -17.84
CA ILE A 270 -5.28 4.29 -17.19
C ILE A 270 -5.24 5.25 -16.01
N TYR A 271 -6.28 6.09 -15.89
CA TYR A 271 -6.43 6.99 -14.76
C TYR A 271 -6.66 6.20 -13.47
N TYR A 272 -5.77 6.44 -12.49
CA TYR A 272 -5.81 5.82 -11.18
C TYR A 272 -5.65 6.87 -10.08
N THR A 273 -6.14 6.54 -8.88
CA THR A 273 -6.01 7.35 -7.67
C THR A 273 -5.55 6.52 -6.48
N HIS A 274 -5.41 7.15 -5.31
CA HIS A 274 -5.25 6.43 -4.04
C HIS A 274 -6.38 5.43 -3.76
N GLY A 275 -7.61 5.74 -4.17
CA GLY A 275 -8.73 4.79 -4.07
C GLY A 275 -8.53 3.56 -4.95
N SER A 276 -7.88 3.68 -6.12
CA SER A 276 -7.46 2.54 -6.95
C SER A 276 -6.50 1.61 -6.20
N THR A 277 -5.54 2.18 -5.47
CA THR A 277 -4.58 1.41 -4.64
C THR A 277 -5.29 0.70 -3.51
N LEU A 278 -6.15 1.41 -2.76
CA LEU A 278 -6.93 0.80 -1.68
C LEU A 278 -7.81 -0.35 -2.21
N ARG A 279 -8.55 -0.12 -3.29
CA ARG A 279 -9.36 -1.16 -3.95
C ARG A 279 -8.53 -2.39 -4.29
N THR A 280 -7.36 -2.16 -4.89
CA THR A 280 -6.44 -3.25 -5.28
C THR A 280 -6.04 -4.09 -4.07
N PHE A 281 -5.74 -3.47 -2.93
CA PHE A 281 -5.36 -4.18 -1.72
C PHE A 281 -6.55 -4.92 -1.10
N GLU A 282 -7.74 -4.32 -1.10
CA GLU A 282 -8.95 -4.99 -0.63
C GLU A 282 -9.26 -6.25 -1.45
N GLU A 283 -9.11 -6.17 -2.77
CA GLU A 283 -9.30 -7.29 -3.69
C GLU A 283 -8.22 -8.38 -3.54
N ILE A 284 -6.93 -8.00 -3.39
CA ILE A 284 -5.83 -8.95 -3.13
C ILE A 284 -6.12 -9.77 -1.88
N PHE A 285 -6.62 -9.14 -0.81
CA PHE A 285 -6.87 -9.83 0.46
C PHE A 285 -8.29 -10.37 0.62
N ALA A 286 -9.14 -10.24 -0.41
CA ALA A 286 -10.55 -10.66 -0.39
C ALA A 286 -11.34 -10.11 0.80
N VAL A 287 -11.04 -8.88 1.22
CA VAL A 287 -11.77 -8.23 2.30
C VAL A 287 -12.95 -7.44 1.76
N SER A 288 -13.95 -7.22 2.61
CA SER A 288 -15.19 -6.55 2.21
C SER A 288 -15.82 -5.83 3.41
N PRO A 289 -16.59 -4.75 3.18
CA PRO A 289 -16.89 -4.12 1.88
C PRO A 289 -15.65 -3.42 1.28
N LEU A 290 -15.70 -3.07 -0.01
CA LEU A 290 -14.77 -2.08 -0.56
C LEU A 290 -15.09 -0.72 0.10
N LEU A 291 -14.07 -0.05 0.63
CA LEU A 291 -14.23 1.15 1.46
C LEU A 291 -14.38 2.42 0.62
N ASN A 292 -15.41 3.20 0.91
CA ASN A 292 -15.58 4.58 0.42
C ASN A 292 -15.28 4.72 -1.09
N ASP A 293 -14.29 5.55 -1.44
CA ASP A 293 -13.87 5.81 -2.82
C ASP A 293 -13.40 4.55 -3.57
N ALA A 294 -12.78 3.60 -2.86
CA ALA A 294 -12.32 2.33 -3.44
C ALA A 294 -13.46 1.51 -4.08
N ALA A 295 -14.70 1.65 -3.61
CA ALA A 295 -15.85 0.96 -4.19
C ALA A 295 -16.20 1.43 -5.62
N SER A 296 -15.78 2.64 -6.01
CA SER A 296 -16.02 3.24 -7.33
C SER A 296 -14.80 3.27 -8.23
N GLU A 297 -13.61 3.06 -7.69
CA GLU A 297 -12.37 3.26 -8.42
C GLU A 297 -11.99 2.09 -9.32
N THR A 298 -11.18 2.35 -10.35
CA THR A 298 -10.60 1.25 -11.16
C THR A 298 -9.41 0.65 -10.40
N ASP A 299 -9.36 -0.68 -10.24
CA ASP A 299 -8.22 -1.35 -9.61
C ASP A 299 -6.98 -1.41 -10.53
N LEU A 300 -5.82 -1.72 -9.95
CA LEU A 300 -4.53 -1.78 -10.65
C LEU A 300 -4.31 -3.12 -11.38
N SER A 301 -5.35 -3.96 -11.60
CA SER A 301 -5.19 -5.30 -12.19
C SER A 301 -4.56 -5.30 -13.58
N ASP A 302 -4.68 -4.21 -14.34
CA ASP A 302 -3.99 -4.08 -15.63
C ASP A 302 -2.46 -4.11 -15.49
N LEU A 303 -1.87 -3.80 -14.33
CA LEU A 303 -0.43 -3.94 -14.13
C LEU A 303 0.02 -5.40 -13.99
N PHE A 304 -0.92 -6.35 -13.96
CA PHE A 304 -0.68 -7.77 -13.69
C PHE A 304 -1.05 -8.68 -14.87
N THR A 305 -0.38 -9.82 -14.95
CA THR A 305 -0.72 -10.96 -15.82
C THR A 305 -1.62 -11.98 -15.12
N ALA A 306 -1.59 -11.98 -13.78
CA ALA A 306 -2.46 -12.76 -12.91
C ALA A 306 -2.80 -11.91 -11.68
N PHE A 307 -4.10 -11.75 -11.42
CA PHE A 307 -4.65 -10.94 -10.34
C PHE A 307 -6.04 -11.45 -9.94
N PRO A 308 -6.42 -11.38 -8.66
CA PRO A 308 -5.53 -11.22 -7.51
C PRO A 308 -4.61 -12.43 -7.33
#